data_AF-A0A1G7VB41-F1
#
_entry.id   AF-A0A1G7VB41-F1
#
_cell.length_a   1.000
_cell.length_b   1.000
_cell.length_c   1.000
_cell.angle_alpha   90.00
_cell.angle_beta   90.00
_cell.angle_gamma   90.00
#
_symmetry.space_group_name_H-M   'P 1'
#
loop_
_entity.id
_entity.type
_entity.pdbx_description
1 polymer ?
#
loop_
_entity_poly.entity_id
_entity_poly.type
_entity_poly.pdbx_seq_one_letter_code
_entity_poly.pdbx_strand_id
1 'polypeptide(L)'
;MYDQFEFEELINLYKTINQNPYIIIFVWLVVFDFITGYAKGFLSGIANSTKGLQGLVKHLLVVMLVISVCPLLEVLGFESISTSFIVFYIVTYGISVVENIGQSGIPLPIFVTKYFDKLNREGTKNDLNKVTMTIDNSYRNKDR
;
A
#
# COMPACT_ATOMS: atom_id res chain seq x y z
N MET A 1 25.50 -28.39 12.18
CA MET A 1 26.05 -27.26 12.95
C MET A 1 25.65 -25.92 12.33
N TYR A 2 25.73 -25.75 11.01
CA TYR A 2 25.23 -24.55 10.30
C TYR A 2 23.69 -24.39 10.34
N ASP A 3 22.89 -25.42 10.01
CA ASP A 3 21.41 -25.33 10.02
C ASP A 3 20.81 -24.87 11.36
N GLN A 4 21.39 -25.34 12.46
CA GLN A 4 20.89 -25.04 13.80
C GLN A 4 21.30 -23.64 14.27
N PHE A 5 22.34 -23.07 13.66
CA PHE A 5 22.80 -21.70 13.92
C PHE A 5 21.87 -20.68 13.21
N GLU A 6 21.54 -20.91 11.94
CA GLU A 6 20.63 -20.03 11.18
C GLU A 6 19.20 -20.01 11.77
N PHE A 7 18.71 -21.14 12.28
CA PHE A 7 17.38 -21.21 12.89
C PHE A 7 17.27 -20.40 14.19
N GLU A 8 18.30 -20.43 15.03
CA GLU A 8 18.34 -19.67 16.28
C GLU A 8 18.48 -18.16 16.00
N GLU A 9 19.25 -17.79 14.99
CA GLU A 9 19.38 -16.40 14.53
C GLU A 9 18.03 -15.84 14.03
N LEU A 10 17.29 -16.64 13.25
CA LEU A 10 15.94 -16.30 12.82
C LEU A 10 14.97 -16.11 14.00
N ILE A 11 14.99 -17.01 14.99
CA ILE A 11 14.14 -16.90 16.18
C ILE A 11 14.47 -15.65 16.98
N ASN A 12 15.76 -15.35 17.16
CA ASN A 12 16.19 -14.16 17.88
C ASN A 12 15.77 -12.90 17.13
N LEU A 13 15.90 -12.88 15.81
CA LEU A 13 15.45 -11.77 14.99
C LEU A 13 13.94 -11.53 15.13
N TYR A 14 13.13 -12.59 15.09
CA TYR A 14 11.69 -12.52 15.32
C TYR A 14 11.31 -11.99 16.71
N LYS A 15 12.10 -12.28 17.74
CA LYS A 15 11.88 -11.71 19.09
C LYS A 15 12.13 -10.21 19.15
N THR A 16 13.06 -9.71 18.34
CA THR A 16 13.39 -8.27 18.22
C THR A 16 12.55 -7.50 17.20
N ILE A 17 11.70 -8.18 16.40
CA ILE A 17 10.82 -7.51 15.41
C ILE A 17 9.98 -6.39 16.03
N ASN A 18 9.47 -6.60 17.25
CA ASN A 18 8.63 -5.60 17.93
C ASN A 18 9.43 -4.38 18.45
N GLN A 19 10.76 -4.41 18.40
CA GLN A 19 11.65 -3.31 18.75
C GLN A 19 12.14 -2.55 17.50
N ASN A 20 11.91 -3.06 16.30
CA ASN A 20 12.32 -2.42 15.06
C ASN A 20 11.37 -1.22 14.75
N PRO A 21 11.89 0.02 14.73
CA PRO A 21 11.06 1.21 14.52
C PRO A 21 10.37 1.22 13.15
N TYR A 22 10.99 0.66 12.12
CA TYR A 22 10.38 0.58 10.78
C TYR A 22 9.15 -0.32 10.78
N ILE A 23 9.22 -1.46 11.48
CA ILE A 23 8.08 -2.39 11.59
C ILE A 23 6.95 -1.76 12.40
N ILE A 24 7.26 -1.08 13.50
CA ILE A 24 6.26 -0.37 14.30
C ILE A 24 5.55 0.70 13.44
N ILE A 25 6.31 1.55 12.75
CA ILE A 25 5.74 2.60 11.88
C ILE A 25 4.88 1.98 10.77
N PHE A 26 5.37 0.92 10.13
CA PHE A 26 4.64 0.21 9.08
C PHE A 26 3.30 -0.33 9.59
N VAL A 27 3.29 -1.07 10.71
CA VAL A 27 2.06 -1.64 11.28
C VAL A 27 1.06 -0.53 11.63
N TRP A 28 1.52 0.55 12.26
CA TRP A 28 0.64 1.68 12.58
C TRP A 28 0.06 2.33 11.32
N LEU A 29 0.84 2.50 10.25
CA LEU A 29 0.34 3.03 8.99
C LEU A 29 -0.72 2.12 8.35
N VAL A 30 -0.53 0.79 8.37
CA VAL A 30 -1.55 -0.15 7.87
C VAL A 30 -2.85 -0.04 8.68
N VAL A 31 -2.75 0.08 10.02
CA VAL A 31 -3.91 0.27 10.88
C VAL A 31 -4.62 1.58 10.58
N PHE A 32 -3.89 2.69 10.44
CA PHE A 32 -4.47 3.97 10.06
C PHE A 32 -5.09 3.93 8.67
N ASP A 33 -4.47 3.25 7.71
CA ASP A 33 -4.99 3.11 6.36
C ASP A 33 -6.32 2.36 6.36
N PHE A 34 -6.40 1.25 7.11
CA PHE A 34 -7.64 0.51 7.29
C PHE A 34 -8.74 1.37 7.92
N ILE A 35 -8.44 2.09 9.01
CA ILE A 35 -9.41 2.95 9.70
C ILE A 35 -9.90 4.08 8.78
N THR A 36 -8.97 4.79 8.13
CA THR A 36 -9.29 5.93 7.26
C THR A 36 -10.03 5.49 6.00
N GLY A 37 -9.65 4.35 5.41
CA GLY A 37 -10.34 3.75 4.27
C GLY A 37 -11.77 3.32 4.60
N TYR A 38 -12.00 2.77 5.79
CA TYR A 38 -13.34 2.46 6.27
C TYR A 38 -14.15 3.71 6.57
N ALA A 39 -13.56 4.72 7.24
CA ALA A 39 -14.23 5.98 7.54
C ALA A 39 -14.73 6.66 6.26
N LYS A 40 -13.90 6.74 5.22
CA LYS A 40 -14.28 7.23 3.88
C LYS A 40 -15.52 6.51 3.33
N GLY A 41 -15.58 5.18 3.47
CA GLY A 41 -16.71 4.36 3.02
C GLY A 41 -18.02 4.69 3.74
N PHE A 42 -17.95 5.00 5.03
CA PHE A 42 -19.10 5.44 5.83
C PHE A 42 -19.56 6.86 5.45
N LEU A 43 -18.62 7.82 5.32
CA LEU A 43 -18.97 9.20 4.94
C LEU A 43 -19.59 9.29 3.53
N SER A 44 -19.18 8.40 2.62
CA SER A 44 -19.70 8.37 1.26
C SER A 44 -21.07 7.70 1.12
N GLY A 45 -21.61 7.08 2.18
CA GLY A 45 -22.90 6.38 2.17
C GLY A 45 -22.98 5.11 1.31
N ILE A 46 -21.88 4.70 0.67
CA ILE A 46 -21.79 3.56 -0.25
C ILE A 46 -20.86 2.49 0.36
N ALA A 47 -21.13 2.11 1.61
CA ALA A 47 -20.37 1.08 2.29
C ALA A 47 -20.77 -0.31 1.74
N ASN A 48 -19.94 -0.88 0.87
CA ASN A 48 -20.10 -2.26 0.41
C ASN A 48 -19.21 -3.18 1.26
N SER A 49 -19.84 -4.06 2.05
CA SER A 49 -19.15 -5.00 2.95
C SER A 49 -18.17 -5.93 2.22
N THR A 50 -18.46 -6.32 0.97
CA THR A 50 -17.57 -7.12 0.13
C THR A 50 -16.28 -6.37 -0.20
N LYS A 51 -16.37 -5.07 -0.51
CA LYS A 51 -15.19 -4.23 -0.75
C LYS A 51 -14.36 -4.03 0.51
N GLY A 52 -15.03 -3.85 1.66
CA GLY A 52 -14.35 -3.74 2.96
C GLY A 52 -13.55 -5.01 3.32
N LEU A 53 -14.17 -6.18 3.17
CA LEU A 53 -13.51 -7.46 3.41
C LEU A 53 -12.31 -7.68 2.47
N GLN A 54 -12.46 -7.36 1.19
CA GLN A 54 -11.34 -7.44 0.23
C GLN A 54 -10.19 -6.50 0.61
N GLY A 55 -10.49 -5.29 1.09
CA GLY A 55 -9.48 -4.37 1.60
C GLY A 55 -8.74 -4.97 2.80
N LEU A 56 -9.47 -5.45 3.80
CA LEU A 56 -8.90 -6.10 4.98
C LEU A 56 -7.97 -7.26 4.62
N VAL A 57 -8.41 -8.16 3.73
CA VAL A 57 -7.59 -9.30 3.28
C VAL A 57 -6.30 -8.82 2.61
N LYS A 58 -6.35 -7.78 1.77
CA LYS A 58 -5.15 -7.21 1.15
C LYS A 58 -4.17 -6.68 2.20
N HIS A 59 -4.66 -5.92 3.17
CA HIS A 59 -3.80 -5.39 4.24
C HIS A 59 -3.13 -6.50 5.05
N LEU A 60 -3.89 -7.54 5.42
CA LEU A 60 -3.37 -8.70 6.16
C LEU A 60 -2.29 -9.46 5.35
N LEU A 61 -2.52 -9.68 4.06
CA LEU A 61 -1.54 -10.35 3.19
C LEU A 61 -0.23 -9.56 3.10
N VAL A 62 -0.30 -8.23 2.99
CA VAL A 62 0.90 -7.40 2.92
C VAL A 62 1.64 -7.37 4.27
N VAL A 63 0.93 -7.32 5.40
CA VAL A 63 1.55 -7.42 6.72
C VAL A 63 2.26 -8.77 6.89
N MET A 64 1.62 -9.87 6.51
CA MET A 64 2.24 -11.20 6.53
C MET A 64 3.48 -11.26 5.64
N LEU A 65 3.42 -10.68 4.44
CA LEU A 65 4.56 -10.61 3.52
C LEU A 65 5.74 -9.86 4.15
N VAL A 66 5.52 -8.68 4.71
CA VAL A 66 6.60 -7.86 5.31
C VAL A 66 7.23 -8.56 6.52
N ILE A 67 6.40 -9.10 7.43
CA ILE A 67 6.89 -9.81 8.62
C ILE A 67 7.67 -11.08 8.24
N SER A 68 7.33 -11.71 7.12
CA SER A 68 8.01 -12.93 6.66
C SER A 68 9.30 -12.63 5.89
N VAL A 69 9.29 -11.63 5.01
CA VAL A 69 10.38 -11.34 4.07
C VAL A 69 11.50 -10.53 4.72
N CYS A 70 11.21 -9.52 5.56
CA CYS A 70 12.26 -8.67 6.13
C CYS A 70 13.25 -9.48 7.00
N PRO A 71 12.79 -10.33 7.94
CA PRO A 71 13.71 -11.14 8.74
C PRO A 71 14.54 -12.11 7.90
N LEU A 72 13.93 -12.68 6.84
CA LEU A 72 14.64 -13.58 5.93
C LEU A 72 15.76 -12.84 5.17
N LEU A 73 15.49 -11.63 4.68
CA LEU A 73 16.49 -10.82 3.99
C LEU A 73 17.65 -10.44 4.93
N GLU A 74 17.37 -10.17 6.21
CA GLU A 74 18.39 -9.85 7.21
C GLU A 74 19.28 -11.05 7.53
N VAL A 75 18.70 -12.24 7.73
CA VAL A 75 19.48 -13.49 7.94
C VAL A 75 20.36 -13.82 6.72
N LEU A 76 19.89 -13.52 5.52
CA LEU A 76 20.68 -13.68 4.29
C LEU A 76 21.76 -12.60 4.09
N GLY A 77 21.91 -11.66 5.03
CA GLY A 77 22.89 -10.57 4.96
C GLY A 77 22.48 -9.40 4.05
N PHE A 78 21.21 -9.32 3.65
CA PHE A 78 20.66 -8.27 2.80
C PHE A 78 19.91 -7.18 3.58
N GLU A 79 20.49 -6.70 4.69
CA GLU A 79 19.87 -5.71 5.59
C GLU A 79 19.43 -4.42 4.86
N SER A 80 20.24 -3.93 3.92
CA SER A 80 19.91 -2.73 3.12
C SER A 80 18.70 -2.95 2.22
N ILE A 81 18.52 -4.18 1.71
CA ILE A 81 17.37 -4.56 0.90
C ILE A 81 16.14 -4.71 1.79
N SER A 82 16.25 -5.36 2.95
CA SER A 82 15.19 -5.43 3.97
C SER A 82 14.67 -4.03 4.33
N THR A 83 15.59 -3.11 4.64
CA THR A 83 15.27 -1.73 5.00
C THR A 83 14.56 -1.00 3.84
N SER A 84 15.08 -1.13 2.62
CA SER A 84 14.46 -0.51 1.44
C SER A 84 13.06 -1.08 1.16
N PHE A 85 12.89 -2.39 1.35
CA PHE A 85 11.64 -3.09 1.16
C PHE A 85 10.56 -2.63 2.15
N ILE A 86 10.88 -2.53 3.44
CA ILE A 86 9.92 -2.04 4.43
C ILE A 86 9.62 -0.54 4.25
N VAL A 87 10.62 0.27 3.92
CA VAL A 87 10.43 1.71 3.62
C VAL A 87 9.52 1.91 2.40
N PHE A 88 9.64 1.08 1.37
CA PHE A 88 8.74 1.09 0.22
C PHE A 88 7.27 0.90 0.65
N TYR A 89 7.01 -0.06 1.55
CA TYR A 89 5.65 -0.28 2.07
C TYR A 89 5.19 0.84 3.00
N ILE A 90 6.07 1.40 3.84
CA ILE A 90 5.76 2.58 4.66
C ILE A 90 5.29 3.74 3.77
N VAL A 91 6.02 4.05 2.70
CA VAL A 91 5.63 5.11 1.75
C VAL A 91 4.30 4.77 1.07
N THR A 92 4.13 3.52 0.63
CA THR A 92 2.90 3.05 -0.03
C THR A 92 1.68 3.25 0.86
N TYR A 93 1.74 2.81 2.12
CA TYR A 93 0.66 2.99 3.08
C TYR A 93 0.49 4.45 3.52
N GLY A 94 1.58 5.20 3.65
CA GLY A 94 1.52 6.63 3.93
C GLY A 94 0.75 7.41 2.85
N ILE A 95 1.00 7.11 1.57
CA ILE A 95 0.26 7.71 0.45
C ILE A 95 -1.24 7.35 0.54
N SER A 96 -1.56 6.08 0.81
CA SER A 96 -2.95 5.61 0.92
C SER A 96 -3.73 6.29 2.06
N VAL A 97 -3.10 6.45 3.24
CA VAL A 97 -3.69 7.19 4.36
C VAL A 97 -3.98 8.64 3.97
N VAL A 98 -3.03 9.32 3.34
CA VAL A 98 -3.20 10.71 2.90
C VAL A 98 -4.34 10.84 1.89
N GLU A 99 -4.45 9.91 0.96
CA GLU A 99 -5.56 9.87 -0.01
C GLU A 99 -6.92 9.72 0.69
N ASN A 100 -7.03 8.77 1.63
CA ASN A 100 -8.27 8.53 2.37
C ASN A 100 -8.67 9.75 3.23
N ILE A 101 -7.71 10.43 3.85
CA ILE A 101 -7.93 11.67 4.60
C ILE A 101 -8.42 12.80 3.69
N GLY A 102 -7.75 13.01 2.55
CA GLY A 102 -8.12 14.05 1.60
C GLY A 102 -9.54 13.88 1.05
N GLN A 103 -9.96 12.64 0.84
CA GLN A 103 -11.32 12.31 0.39
C GLN A 103 -12.36 12.38 1.51
N SER A 104 -11.95 12.34 2.78
CA SER A 104 -12.84 12.52 3.93
C SER A 104 -13.16 13.99 4.24
N GLY A 105 -12.65 14.93 3.44
CA GLY A 105 -12.91 16.37 3.58
C GLY A 105 -12.05 17.06 4.65
N ILE A 106 -11.07 16.36 5.22
CA ILE A 106 -10.11 16.94 6.17
C ILE A 106 -9.12 17.79 5.34
N PRO A 107 -8.93 19.08 5.66
CA PRO A 107 -8.06 19.96 4.90
C PRO A 107 -6.60 19.49 4.99
N LEU A 108 -6.03 19.13 3.84
CA LEU A 108 -4.62 18.78 3.71
C LEU A 108 -3.77 20.02 3.38
N PRO A 109 -2.47 20.01 3.73
CA PRO A 109 -1.54 21.08 3.35
C PRO A 109 -1.51 21.27 1.82
N ILE A 110 -1.40 22.53 1.36
CA ILE A 110 -1.49 22.91 -0.06
C ILE A 110 -0.52 22.12 -0.96
N PHE A 111 0.70 21.87 -0.48
CA PHE A 111 1.70 21.07 -1.18
C PHE A 111 1.20 19.65 -1.48
N VAL A 112 0.54 19.02 -0.50
CA VAL A 112 0.01 17.66 -0.60
C VAL A 112 -1.14 17.65 -1.60
N THR A 113 -2.13 18.53 -1.41
CA THR A 113 -3.31 18.61 -2.29
C THR A 113 -2.92 18.82 -3.75
N LYS A 114 -1.96 19.70 -4.03
CA LYS A 114 -1.50 19.97 -5.41
C LYS A 114 -0.86 18.75 -6.08
N TYR A 115 -0.15 17.92 -5.31
CA TYR A 115 0.48 16.71 -5.83
C TYR A 115 -0.57 15.64 -6.18
N PHE A 116 -1.53 15.40 -5.27
CA PHE A 116 -2.62 14.45 -5.51
C PHE A 116 -3.58 14.91 -6.61
N ASP A 117 -3.88 16.20 -6.70
CA ASP A 117 -4.68 16.77 -7.79
C ASP A 117 -4.03 16.55 -9.17
N LYS A 118 -2.70 16.68 -9.24
CA LYS A 118 -1.95 16.41 -10.47
C LYS A 118 -2.05 14.94 -10.85
N LEU A 119 -1.84 14.02 -9.90
CA LEU A 119 -1.96 12.57 -10.13
C LEU A 119 -3.35 12.17 -10.60
N ASN A 120 -4.41 12.67 -9.96
CA ASN A 120 -5.79 12.40 -10.35
C ASN A 120 -6.10 12.90 -11.77
N ARG A 121 -5.57 14.07 -12.17
CA ARG A 121 -5.75 14.60 -13.52
C ARG A 121 -5.00 13.80 -14.57
N GLU A 122 -3.80 13.31 -14.27
CA GLU A 122 -3.00 12.48 -15.19
C GLU A 122 -3.61 11.09 -15.37
N GLY A 123 -4.08 10.45 -14.29
CA GLY A 123 -4.80 9.17 -14.35
C GLY A 123 -6.06 9.26 -15.22
N THR A 124 -6.90 10.27 -14.97
CA THR A 124 -8.14 10.51 -15.72
C THR A 124 -7.87 10.69 -17.23
N LYS A 125 -6.85 11.48 -17.62
CA LYS A 125 -6.51 11.71 -19.03
C LYS A 125 -6.07 10.43 -19.75
N ASN A 126 -5.34 9.55 -19.07
CA ASN A 126 -4.89 8.29 -19.65
C ASN A 126 -6.06 7.34 -19.92
N ASP A 127 -7.03 7.26 -19.00
CA ASP A 127 -8.24 6.44 -19.18
C ASP A 127 -9.11 6.95 -20.34
N LEU A 128 -9.32 8.27 -20.43
CA LEU A 128 -10.03 8.90 -21.54
C LEU A 128 -9.37 8.59 -22.90
N ASN A 129 -8.04 8.73 -22.99
CA ASN A 129 -7.31 8.41 -24.22
C ASN A 129 -7.46 6.94 -24.60
N LYS A 130 -7.42 6.01 -23.62
CA LYS A 130 -7.60 4.57 -23.89
C LYS A 130 -9.00 4.25 -24.40
N VAL A 131 -10.02 4.90 -23.86
CA VAL A 131 -11.41 4.77 -24.34
C VAL A 131 -11.53 5.32 -25.76
N THR A 132 -11.00 6.52 -26.04
CA THR A 132 -11.01 7.10 -27.39
C THR A 132 -10.31 6.21 -28.41
N MET A 133 -9.14 5.62 -28.09
CA MET A 133 -8.44 4.70 -28.97
C MET A 133 -9.22 3.40 -29.24
N THR A 134 -9.93 2.89 -28.23
CA THR A 134 -10.75 1.68 -28.37
C THR A 134 -11.96 1.95 -29.27
N ILE A 135 -12.60 3.11 -29.07
CA ILE A 135 -13.74 3.55 -29.87
C ILE A 135 -13.31 3.80 -31.33
N ASP A 136 -12.21 4.52 -31.57
CA ASP A 136 -11.68 4.80 -32.90
C ASP A 136 -11.31 3.51 -33.66
N ASN A 137 -10.64 2.55 -33.01
CA ASN A 137 -10.36 1.25 -33.61
C ASN A 137 -11.63 0.43 -33.88
N SER A 138 -12.66 0.55 -33.03
CA SER A 138 -13.94 -0.15 -33.22
C SER A 138 -14.72 0.37 -34.44
N TYR A 139 -14.63 1.67 -34.71
CA TYR A 139 -15.19 2.26 -35.93
C TYR A 139 -14.36 1.87 -37.16
N ARG A 140 -13.03 1.99 -37.08
CA ARG A 140 -12.13 1.68 -38.19
C ARG A 140 -12.15 0.21 -38.64
N ASN A 141 -12.53 -0.72 -37.76
CA ASN A 141 -12.66 -2.15 -38.07
C ASN A 141 -14.07 -2.54 -38.56
N LYS A 142 -15.04 -1.63 -38.46
CA LYS A 142 -16.40 -1.83 -39.00
C LYS A 142 -16.51 -1.39 -40.47
N ASP A 143 -15.57 -0.55 -40.92
CA ASP A 143 -15.49 -0.02 -42.29
C ASP A 143 -14.55 -0.83 -43.21
N ARG A 144 -14.03 -1.98 -42.74
CA ARG A 144 -13.23 -2.95 -43.50
C ARG A 144 -13.99 -4.26 -43.66
#